data_AF-A0A2A8PPH8-F1
#
_entry.id   AF-A0A2A8PPH8-F1
#
_cell.length_a   1.000
_cell.length_b   1.000
_cell.length_c   1.000
_cell.angle_alpha   90.00
_cell.angle_beta   90.00
_cell.angle_gamma   90.00
#
_symmetry.space_group_name_H-M   'P 1'
#
loop_
_entity.id
_entity.type
_entity.pdbx_description
1 polymer ?
#
loop_
_entity_poly.entity_id
_entity_poly.type
_entity_poly.pdbx_seq_one_letter_code
_entity_poly.pdbx_strand_id
1 'polypeptide(L)'
;MKQLTLEDVVGSFDYTATSTAGKFLKRNSVMTYSIEFYDKDEKWKLRWFEAKSESDAIEMAKKKYGQIQIINTYISDRTLEEIMHLD
;
A
#
# COMPACT_ATOMS: atom_id res chain seq x y z
N MET A 1 -28.16 47.04 -23.97
CA MET A 1 -27.55 45.69 -24.14
C MET A 1 -27.06 45.24 -22.78
N LYS A 2 -27.42 44.04 -22.35
CA LYS A 2 -27.05 43.51 -21.03
C LYS A 2 -25.65 42.92 -21.15
N GLN A 3 -24.70 43.39 -20.34
CA GLN A 3 -23.32 42.89 -20.36
C GLN A 3 -23.29 41.51 -19.71
N LEU A 4 -22.90 40.50 -20.49
CA LEU A 4 -22.74 39.13 -20.00
C LEU A 4 -21.49 39.07 -19.12
N THR A 5 -21.62 38.47 -17.94
CA THR A 5 -20.49 38.21 -17.04
C THR A 5 -19.75 36.96 -17.49
N LEU A 6 -18.47 36.86 -17.13
CA LEU A 6 -17.59 35.75 -17.54
C LEU A 6 -18.15 34.38 -17.10
N GLU A 7 -18.87 34.38 -15.97
CA GLU A 7 -19.59 33.22 -15.42
C GLU A 7 -20.73 32.72 -16.31
N ASP A 8 -21.37 33.61 -17.09
CA ASP A 8 -22.47 33.29 -18.01
C ASP A 8 -21.96 32.56 -19.27
N VAL A 9 -20.69 32.78 -19.65
CA VAL A 9 -20.05 32.19 -20.83
C VAL A 9 -19.37 30.85 -20.52
N VAL A 10 -18.78 30.72 -19.33
CA VAL A 10 -17.96 29.55 -18.95
C VAL A 10 -18.73 28.50 -18.14
N GLY A 11 -19.89 28.85 -17.58
CA GLY A 11 -20.63 27.99 -16.65
C GLY A 11 -19.90 27.88 -15.30
N SER A 12 -20.65 27.58 -14.23
CA SER A 12 -20.07 27.37 -12.91
C SER A 12 -19.15 26.14 -12.94
N PHE A 13 -17.84 26.37 -13.02
CA PHE A 13 -16.86 25.30 -13.05
C PHE A 13 -16.77 24.70 -11.64
N ASP A 14 -17.39 23.55 -11.44
CA ASP A 14 -17.36 22.83 -10.17
C ASP A 14 -15.95 22.26 -9.96
N TYR A 15 -15.11 23.02 -9.27
CA TYR A 15 -13.70 22.71 -8.99
C TYR A 15 -13.50 21.56 -7.97
N THR A 16 -14.54 20.76 -7.69
CA THR A 16 -14.43 19.57 -6.82
C THR A 16 -13.82 18.35 -7.54
N ALA A 17 -13.32 18.52 -8.77
CA ALA A 17 -12.56 17.50 -9.48
C ALA A 17 -11.25 17.19 -8.72
N THR A 18 -11.30 16.15 -7.87
CA THR A 18 -10.10 15.63 -7.19
C THR A 18 -9.12 15.16 -8.26
N SER A 19 -7.99 15.86 -8.38
CA SER A 19 -6.94 15.56 -9.37
C SER A 19 -6.58 14.08 -9.35
N THR A 20 -6.60 13.44 -10.53
CA THR A 20 -6.17 12.05 -10.71
C THR A 20 -4.77 11.82 -10.12
N ALA A 21 -3.90 12.85 -10.14
CA ALA A 21 -2.59 12.82 -9.49
C ALA A 21 -2.67 12.56 -7.98
N GLY A 22 -3.70 13.09 -7.29
CA GLY A 22 -3.94 12.83 -5.87
C GLY A 22 -4.33 11.38 -5.57
N LYS A 23 -4.92 10.66 -6.55
CA LYS A 23 -5.16 9.21 -6.45
C LYS A 23 -3.88 8.40 -6.68
N PHE A 24 -3.00 8.83 -7.59
CA PHE A 24 -1.69 8.21 -7.81
C PHE A 24 -0.73 8.41 -6.63
N LEU A 25 -0.73 9.60 -6.03
CA LEU A 25 0.03 9.89 -4.80
C LEU A 25 -0.58 9.24 -3.55
N LYS A 26 -1.84 8.80 -3.64
CA LYS A 26 -2.52 7.93 -2.66
C LYS A 26 -2.12 6.46 -2.80
N ARG A 27 -1.08 6.12 -3.56
CA ARG A 27 -0.44 4.80 -3.42
C ARG A 27 0.02 4.74 -1.97
N ASN A 28 -0.69 3.93 -1.18
CA ASN A 28 -0.59 3.91 0.27
C ASN A 28 0.87 3.99 0.70
N SER A 29 1.18 4.83 1.69
CA SER A 29 2.53 4.91 2.28
C SER A 29 3.03 3.58 2.86
N VAL A 30 2.20 2.55 2.80
CA VAL A 30 2.37 1.20 3.30
C VAL A 30 2.32 0.26 2.10
N MET A 31 3.37 -0.54 1.94
CA MET A 31 3.52 -1.57 0.91
C MET A 31 3.32 -2.95 1.55
N THR A 32 3.00 -3.95 0.73
CA THR A 32 2.86 -5.32 1.19
C THR A 32 4.16 -6.08 0.96
N TYR A 33 4.72 -6.63 2.02
CA TYR A 33 5.94 -7.43 2.00
C TYR A 33 5.61 -8.89 2.30
N SER A 34 6.16 -9.82 1.52
CA SER A 34 6.27 -11.22 1.93
C SER A 34 7.62 -11.46 2.60
N ILE A 35 7.59 -12.05 3.78
CA ILE A 35 8.77 -12.51 4.53
C ILE A 35 8.76 -14.02 4.52
N GLU A 36 9.79 -14.60 3.91
CA GLU A 36 10.04 -16.04 3.90
C GLU A 36 11.12 -16.36 4.93
N PHE A 37 10.85 -17.30 5.84
CA PHE A 37 11.74 -17.60 6.94
C PHE A 37 11.56 -19.01 7.50
N TYR A 38 12.59 -19.51 8.17
CA TYR A 38 12.47 -20.64 9.10
C TYR A 38 12.17 -20.12 10.51
N ASP A 39 11.18 -20.73 11.17
CA ASP A 39 10.90 -20.47 12.58
C ASP A 39 11.86 -21.26 13.49
N LYS A 40 11.79 -21.05 14.82
CA LYS A 40 12.62 -21.75 15.82
C LYS A 40 12.56 -23.28 15.70
N ASP A 41 11.47 -23.84 15.18
CA ASP A 41 11.29 -25.28 14.95
C ASP A 41 11.79 -25.71 13.55
N GLU A 42 12.59 -24.87 12.87
CA GLU A 42 13.13 -25.07 11.51
C GLU A 42 12.06 -25.30 10.44
N LYS A 43 10.82 -24.86 10.73
CA LYS A 43 9.71 -24.95 9.79
C LYS A 43 9.70 -23.74 8.88
N TRP A 44 9.68 -24.01 7.57
CA TRP A 44 9.52 -22.99 6.54
C TRP A 44 8.15 -22.31 6.66
N LYS A 45 8.13 -20.98 6.61
CA LYS A 45 6.92 -20.15 6.63
C LYS A 45 7.07 -18.98 5.67
N LEU A 46 5.99 -18.70 4.95
CA LEU A 46 5.78 -17.47 4.19
C LEU A 46 4.68 -16.64 4.84
N ARG A 47 4.94 -15.36 5.12
CA ARG A 47 3.96 -14.46 5.76
C ARG A 47 3.96 -13.09 5.11
N TRP A 48 2.75 -12.54 4.98
CA TRP A 48 2.52 -11.23 4.39
C TRP A 48 2.30 -10.17 5.48
N PHE A 49 2.89 -8.99 5.29
CA PHE A 49 2.81 -7.86 6.20
C PHE A 49 2.66 -6.55 5.44
N GLU A 50 1.83 -5.66 5.95
CA GLU A 50 1.75 -4.27 5.49
C GLU A 50 2.73 -3.42 6.28
N ALA A 51 3.74 -2.86 5.62
CA ALA A 51 4.81 -2.10 6.25
C ALA A 51 5.22 -0.88 5.41
N LYS A 52 5.85 0.12 6.04
CA LYS A 52 6.38 1.28 5.31
C LYS A 52 7.74 0.98 4.66
N SER A 53 8.44 -0.02 5.19
CA SER A 53 9.77 -0.44 4.74
C SER A 53 9.97 -1.94 4.95
N GLU A 54 10.96 -2.52 4.27
CA GLU A 54 11.34 -3.92 4.47
C GLU A 54 11.80 -4.19 5.91
N SER A 55 12.57 -3.28 6.49
CA SER A 55 13.05 -3.39 7.88
C SER A 55 11.89 -3.45 8.87
N ASP A 56 10.84 -2.63 8.67
CA ASP A 56 9.63 -2.67 9.50
C ASP A 56 8.91 -4.02 9.36
N ALA A 57 8.80 -4.55 8.13
CA ALA A 57 8.19 -5.86 7.88
C ALA A 57 8.96 -6.99 8.59
N ILE A 58 10.30 -6.95 8.52
CA ILE A 58 11.18 -7.90 9.21
C ILE A 58 11.02 -7.78 10.74
N GLU A 59 10.99 -6.57 11.29
CA GLU A 59 10.80 -6.35 12.72
C GLU A 59 9.45 -6.88 13.18
N MET A 60 8.38 -6.66 12.41
CA MET A 60 7.07 -7.22 12.69
C MET A 60 7.09 -8.76 12.65
N ALA A 61 7.79 -9.37 11.69
CA ALA A 61 7.95 -10.81 11.63
C ALA A 61 8.69 -11.35 12.87
N LYS A 62 9.81 -10.73 13.25
CA LYS A 62 10.57 -11.09 14.47
C LYS A 62 9.74 -10.90 15.75
N LYS A 63 8.97 -9.82 15.84
CA LYS A 63 8.09 -9.57 16.99
C LYS A 63 6.98 -10.62 17.13
N LYS A 64 6.45 -11.10 16.00
CA LYS A 64 5.35 -12.08 15.97
C LYS A 64 5.83 -13.52 16.14
N TYR A 65 6.96 -13.88 15.53
CA TYR A 65 7.44 -15.26 15.46
C TYR A 65 8.68 -15.53 16.32
N GLY A 66 9.23 -14.50 16.98
CA GLY A 66 10.43 -14.60 17.80
C GLY A 66 11.69 -14.64 16.94
N GLN A 67 12.63 -15.50 17.33
CA GLN A 67 13.85 -15.72 16.55
C GLN A 67 13.52 -16.48 15.27
N ILE A 68 13.80 -15.86 14.13
CA ILE A 68 13.54 -16.40 12.79
C ILE A 68 14.80 -16.29 11.94
N GLN A 69 14.99 -17.23 11.02
CA GLN A 69 16.03 -17.18 10.00
C GLN A 69 15.39 -16.75 8.68
N ILE A 70 15.63 -15.51 8.27
CA ILE A 70 15.07 -14.96 7.03
C ILE A 70 15.78 -15.58 5.84
N ILE A 71 14.99 -16.07 4.88
CA ILE A 71 15.44 -16.65 3.62
C ILE A 71 15.39 -15.57 2.55
N ASN A 72 14.22 -14.94 2.38
CA ASN A 72 13.99 -13.93 1.37
C ASN A 72 12.89 -12.95 1.78
N THR A 73 12.93 -11.77 1.18
CA THR A 73 11.93 -10.71 1.32
C THR A 73 11.53 -10.22 -0.07
N TYR A 74 10.25 -9.96 -0.27
CA TYR A 74 9.75 -9.47 -1.56
C TYR A 74 8.66 -8.43 -1.36
N ILE A 75 8.67 -7.41 -2.22
CA ILE A 75 7.70 -6.31 -2.24
C ILE A 75 6.65 -6.64 -3.29
N SER A 76 5.39 -6.74 -2.87
CA SER A 76 4.27 -6.96 -3.77
C SER A 76 3.73 -5.63 -4.32
N ASP A 77 3.34 -5.65 -5.60
CA ASP A 77 2.53 -4.60 -6.20
C ASP A 77 1.06 -4.62 -5.74
N ARG A 78 0.62 -5.70 -5.08
CA ARG A 78 -0.74 -5.89 -4.55
C ARG A 78 -0.84 -5.53 -3.08
N THR A 79 -2.01 -5.08 -2.65
CA THR A 79 -2.35 -4.89 -1.24
C THR A 79 -2.51 -6.23 -0.52
N LEU A 80 -2.39 -6.23 0.81
CA LEU A 80 -2.61 -7.42 1.62
C LEU A 80 -4.04 -7.96 1.46
N GLU A 81 -5.02 -7.06 1.39
CA GLU A 81 -6.42 -7.42 1.15
C GLU A 81 -6.60 -8.16 -0.18
N GLU A 82 -6.01 -7.65 -1.26
CA GLU A 82 -6.07 -8.33 -2.57
C GLU A 82 -5.42 -9.71 -2.53
N ILE A 83 -4.31 -9.86 -1.81
CA ILE A 83 -3.63 -11.16 -1.65
C ILE A 83 -4.51 -12.13 -0.86
N MET A 84 -5.13 -11.67 0.24
CA MET A 84 -6.02 -12.50 1.06
C MET A 84 -7.30 -12.95 0.33
N HIS A 85 -7.73 -12.25 -0.72
CA HIS A 85 -8.87 -12.67 -1.54
C HIS A 85 -8.51 -13.69 -2.63
N LEU A 86 -7.21 -13.90 -2.90
CA LEU A 86 -6.73 -14.83 -3.93
C LEU A 86 -6.30 -16.18 -3.36
N ASP A 87 -5.98 -16.22 -2.07
CA ASP A 87 -5.60 -17.42 -1.30
C ASP A 87 -6.87 -18.18 -0.83
#